data_AF-T1EIC8-F1
#
_entry.id   AF-T1EIC8-F1
#
_cell.length_a   1.000
_cell.length_b   1.000
_cell.length_c   1.000
_cell.angle_alpha   90.00
_cell.angle_beta   90.00
_cell.angle_gamma   90.00
#
_symmetry.space_group_name_H-M   'P 1'
#
loop_
_entity.id
_entity.type
_entity.pdbx_description
1 polymer ?
#
loop_
_entity_poly.entity_id
_entity_poly.type
_entity_poly.pdbx_seq_one_letter_code
_entity_poly.pdbx_strand_id
1 'polypeptide(L)'
;MKTCTIVNGNIQITLLDGTYYTTVYNYSYEYLSLPLLREVTGYVLLNHNLLFRSFAYLFPNLAIIGGSSLFNGYALVLMNNYQLEEIGLPKLNVILNGGIRIHGHPKLCYAGSIKWNYIMRNSERFVFSTNKDQKLCFNKCPMYNNGSSMCP
;
A
#
# COMPACT_ATOMS: atom_id res chain seq x y z
N MET A 1 -7.61 -16.07 -8.68
CA MET A 1 -6.68 -14.91 -8.66
C MET A 1 -5.29 -15.20 -8.10
N LYS A 2 -5.03 -16.33 -7.38
CA LYS A 2 -3.72 -16.60 -6.74
C LYS A 2 -2.50 -16.69 -7.69
N THR A 3 -2.72 -16.81 -9.01
CA THR A 3 -1.67 -16.84 -10.05
C THR A 3 -1.48 -15.51 -10.79
N CYS A 4 -2.25 -14.47 -10.45
CA CYS A 4 -2.21 -13.18 -11.13
C CYS A 4 -0.89 -12.44 -10.84
N THR A 5 -0.16 -12.10 -11.90
CA THR A 5 1.08 -11.31 -11.83
C THR A 5 0.88 -9.87 -12.27
N ILE A 6 -0.13 -9.59 -13.10
CA ILE A 6 -0.45 -8.27 -13.63
C ILE A 6 -1.96 -8.04 -13.50
N VAL A 7 -2.34 -6.89 -12.96
CA VAL A 7 -3.72 -6.37 -13.01
C VAL A 7 -3.79 -5.27 -14.06
N ASN A 8 -4.53 -5.55 -15.14
CA ASN A 8 -4.88 -4.58 -16.16
C ASN A 8 -6.05 -3.72 -15.66
N GLY A 9 -5.73 -2.59 -15.04
CA GLY A 9 -6.68 -1.66 -14.45
C GLY A 9 -6.26 -1.22 -13.06
N ASN A 10 -7.25 -1.03 -12.19
CA ASN A 10 -7.06 -0.47 -10.85
C ASN A 10 -7.32 -1.53 -9.79
N ILE A 11 -6.64 -1.39 -8.65
CA ILE A 11 -7.01 -2.11 -7.42
C ILE A 11 -7.65 -1.11 -6.46
N GLN A 12 -8.85 -1.44 -6.00
CA GLN A 12 -9.56 -0.66 -4.99
C GLN A 12 -10.03 -1.57 -3.88
N ILE A 13 -9.56 -1.32 -2.66
CA ILE A 13 -9.97 -2.04 -1.46
C ILE A 13 -10.51 -1.03 -0.47
N THR A 14 -11.83 -1.03 -0.29
CA THR A 14 -12.55 -0.07 0.54
C THR A 14 -13.44 -0.76 1.57
N LEU A 15 -13.56 -0.19 2.77
CA LEU A 15 -14.53 -0.61 3.78
C LEU A 15 -14.40 -2.09 4.21
N LEU A 16 -13.17 -2.55 4.45
CA LEU A 16 -12.97 -3.86 5.05
C LEU A 16 -12.99 -3.78 6.57
N ASP A 17 -14.15 -4.12 7.13
CA ASP A 17 -14.31 -4.56 8.51
C ASP A 17 -14.27 -6.09 8.55
N GLY A 18 -13.43 -6.63 9.44
CA GLY A 18 -13.26 -8.07 9.56
C GLY A 18 -14.51 -8.84 9.97
N THR A 19 -15.29 -8.26 10.87
CA THR A 19 -16.53 -8.88 11.34
C THR A 19 -17.53 -8.95 10.20
N TYR A 20 -17.72 -7.85 9.47
CA TYR A 20 -18.60 -7.80 8.31
C TYR A 20 -18.14 -8.75 7.20
N TYR A 21 -16.84 -8.76 6.86
CA TYR A 21 -16.34 -9.55 5.75
C TYR A 21 -16.48 -11.07 5.98
N THR A 22 -16.17 -11.53 7.20
CA THR A 22 -16.27 -12.96 7.54
C THR A 22 -17.71 -13.41 7.76
N THR A 23 -18.57 -12.57 8.36
CA THR A 23 -19.97 -12.94 8.65
C THR A 23 -20.88 -12.84 7.42
N VAL A 24 -20.71 -11.83 6.57
CA VAL A 24 -21.58 -11.58 5.42
C VAL A 24 -21.13 -12.36 4.19
N TYR A 25 -19.82 -12.42 3.92
CA TYR A 25 -19.31 -13.05 2.71
C TYR A 25 -18.72 -14.45 2.92
N ASN A 26 -18.61 -14.92 4.17
CA ASN A 26 -18.02 -16.22 4.52
C ASN A 26 -16.64 -16.46 3.86
N TYR A 27 -15.89 -15.38 3.62
CA TYR A 27 -14.55 -15.44 3.03
C TYR A 27 -13.48 -15.24 4.09
N SER A 28 -12.47 -16.10 4.07
CA SER A 28 -11.20 -15.86 4.77
C SER A 28 -10.47 -14.68 4.13
N TYR A 29 -9.80 -13.87 4.96
CA TYR A 29 -8.95 -12.77 4.48
C TYR A 29 -7.79 -13.25 3.58
N GLU A 30 -7.44 -14.53 3.66
CA GLU A 30 -6.44 -15.15 2.78
C GLU A 30 -6.79 -15.04 1.29
N TYR A 31 -8.07 -14.91 0.94
CA TYR A 31 -8.49 -14.74 -0.45
C TYR A 31 -8.22 -13.33 -1.00
N LEU A 32 -7.92 -12.35 -0.14
CA LEU A 32 -7.56 -10.99 -0.54
C LEU A 32 -6.09 -10.87 -0.95
N SER A 33 -5.25 -11.84 -0.58
CA SER A 33 -3.83 -11.83 -0.90
C SER A 33 -3.57 -12.15 -2.38
N LEU A 34 -2.78 -11.31 -3.04
CA LEU A 34 -2.24 -11.52 -4.39
C LEU A 34 -0.71 -11.62 -4.31
N PRO A 35 -0.16 -12.74 -3.79
CA PRO A 35 1.28 -12.85 -3.53
C PRO A 35 2.13 -12.84 -4.81
N LEU A 36 1.55 -13.22 -5.95
CA LEU A 36 2.25 -13.22 -7.24
C LEU A 36 2.13 -11.89 -7.98
N LEU A 37 1.31 -10.94 -7.52
CA LEU A 37 1.16 -9.65 -8.17
C LEU A 37 2.50 -8.92 -8.22
N ARG A 38 2.85 -8.41 -9.40
CA ARG A 38 4.05 -7.63 -9.68
C ARG A 38 3.71 -6.25 -10.23
N GLU A 39 2.60 -6.13 -10.95
CA GLU A 39 2.23 -4.90 -11.62
C GLU A 39 0.73 -4.61 -11.55
N VAL A 40 0.40 -3.33 -11.36
CA VAL A 40 -0.94 -2.77 -11.57
C VAL A 40 -0.80 -1.67 -12.61
N THR A 41 -1.50 -1.77 -13.75
CA THR A 41 -1.31 -0.79 -14.84
C THR A 41 -1.90 0.58 -14.51
N GLY A 42 -2.95 0.64 -13.70
CA GLY A 42 -3.64 1.85 -13.26
C GLY A 42 -3.19 2.31 -11.87
N TYR A 43 -4.14 2.65 -11.00
CA TYR A 43 -3.89 3.08 -9.62
C TYR A 43 -4.22 1.99 -8.58
N VAL A 44 -3.67 2.16 -7.38
CA VAL A 44 -3.95 1.35 -6.19
C VAL A 44 -4.53 2.24 -5.09
N LEU A 45 -5.73 1.89 -4.61
CA LEU A 45 -6.47 2.59 -3.56
C LEU A 45 -6.77 1.63 -2.40
N LEU A 46 -6.36 1.99 -1.19
CA LEU A 46 -6.77 1.32 0.04
C LEU A 46 -7.37 2.34 1.00
N ASN A 47 -8.66 2.20 1.27
CA ASN A 47 -9.44 3.18 2.04
C ASN A 47 -10.26 2.51 3.16
N HIS A 48 -10.21 3.04 4.38
CA HIS A 48 -11.02 2.57 5.51
C HIS A 48 -10.90 1.06 5.80
N ASN A 49 -9.68 0.52 5.78
CA ASN A 49 -9.45 -0.87 6.19
C ASN A 49 -9.08 -0.95 7.67
N LEU A 50 -9.77 -1.82 8.41
CA LEU A 50 -9.54 -2.06 9.84
C LEU A 50 -8.75 -3.34 10.13
N LEU A 51 -8.36 -4.06 9.07
CA LEU A 51 -7.77 -5.39 9.17
C LEU A 51 -6.24 -5.40 9.12
N PHE A 52 -5.67 -4.63 8.20
CA PHE A 52 -4.28 -4.81 7.81
C PHE A 52 -3.34 -3.87 8.54
N ARG A 53 -2.31 -4.45 9.16
CA ARG A 53 -1.19 -3.72 9.75
C ARG A 53 -0.08 -3.39 8.75
N SER A 54 -0.05 -4.13 7.64
CA SER A 54 0.95 -4.02 6.56
C SER A 54 0.30 -4.43 5.24
N PHE A 55 0.63 -3.78 4.13
CA PHE A 55 0.16 -4.24 2.82
C PHE A 55 0.97 -5.41 2.26
N ALA A 56 1.99 -5.87 2.98
CA ALA A 56 2.77 -7.04 2.56
C ALA A 56 1.90 -8.31 2.60
N TYR A 57 0.83 -8.32 3.41
CA TYR A 57 -0.16 -9.39 3.39
C TYR A 57 -0.95 -9.45 2.08
N LEU A 58 -1.16 -8.31 1.44
CA LEU A 58 -1.94 -8.20 0.21
C LEU A 58 -1.05 -8.33 -1.03
N PHE A 59 0.01 -7.54 -1.10
CA PHE A 59 0.81 -7.34 -2.31
C PHE A 59 2.32 -7.38 -2.02
N PRO A 60 2.86 -8.48 -1.46
CA PRO A 60 4.25 -8.56 -0.99
C PRO A 60 5.29 -8.34 -2.10
N ASN A 61 4.88 -8.51 -3.36
CA ASN A 61 5.76 -8.45 -4.51
C ASN A 61 5.36 -7.40 -5.56
N LEU A 62 4.40 -6.53 -5.26
CA LEU A 62 4.04 -5.45 -6.17
C LEU A 62 5.26 -4.55 -6.37
N ALA A 63 5.67 -4.40 -7.62
CA ALA A 63 6.88 -3.68 -8.01
C ALA A 63 6.60 -2.43 -8.85
N ILE A 64 5.50 -2.44 -9.61
CA ILE A 64 5.17 -1.41 -10.59
C ILE A 64 3.73 -0.96 -10.40
N ILE A 65 3.53 0.36 -10.33
CA ILE A 65 2.21 1.00 -10.50
C ILE A 65 2.30 1.90 -11.73
N GLY A 66 1.51 1.58 -12.75
CA GLY A 66 1.59 2.24 -14.05
C GLY A 66 0.95 3.62 -14.10
N GLY A 67 -0.13 3.85 -13.37
CA GLY A 67 -0.83 5.14 -13.38
C GLY A 67 -1.46 5.49 -14.74
N SER A 68 -1.85 4.49 -15.55
CA SER A 68 -2.60 4.74 -16.80
C SER A 68 -3.99 5.36 -16.56
N SER A 69 -4.53 5.15 -15.36
CA SER A 69 -5.63 5.93 -14.80
C SER A 69 -5.28 6.33 -13.37
N LEU A 70 -5.85 7.45 -12.90
CA LEU A 70 -5.50 8.07 -11.62
C LEU A 70 -6.75 8.31 -10.79
N PHE A 71 -6.64 8.19 -9.46
CA PHE A 71 -7.66 8.63 -8.52
C PHE A 71 -7.34 10.05 -8.07
N ASN A 72 -8.08 11.04 -8.56
CA ASN A 72 -7.85 12.47 -8.27
C ASN A 72 -6.39 12.93 -8.48
N GLY A 73 -5.74 12.40 -9.53
CA GLY A 73 -4.34 12.69 -9.86
C GLY A 73 -3.29 11.82 -9.16
N TYR A 74 -3.71 10.82 -8.36
CA TYR A 74 -2.81 9.93 -7.62
C TYR A 74 -2.87 8.49 -8.13
N ALA A 75 -1.72 7.82 -8.18
CA ALA A 75 -1.59 6.42 -8.56
C ALA A 75 -1.47 5.48 -7.35
N LEU A 76 -1.01 5.98 -6.21
CA LEU A 76 -1.06 5.27 -4.92
C LEU A 76 -1.81 6.10 -3.90
N VAL A 77 -2.92 5.56 -3.39
CA VAL A 77 -3.79 6.25 -2.43
C VAL A 77 -4.05 5.36 -1.23
N LEU A 78 -3.51 5.76 -0.08
CA LEU A 78 -3.68 5.09 1.19
C LEU A 78 -4.42 6.07 2.11
N MET A 79 -5.62 5.69 2.55
CA MET A 79 -6.48 6.57 3.32
C MET A 79 -7.16 5.86 4.48
N ASN A 80 -7.09 6.43 5.68
CA ASN A 80 -7.91 6.06 6.84
C ASN A 80 -7.82 4.56 7.23
N ASN A 81 -6.67 3.91 7.00
CA ASN A 81 -6.45 2.53 7.41
C ASN A 81 -5.90 2.51 8.85
N TYR A 82 -6.80 2.51 9.85
CA TYR A 82 -6.46 2.81 11.25
C TYR A 82 -5.47 1.85 11.92
N GLN A 83 -5.42 0.59 11.46
CA GLN A 83 -4.50 -0.42 11.99
C GLN A 83 -3.16 -0.46 11.27
N LEU A 84 -2.97 0.33 10.20
CA LEU A 84 -1.75 0.31 9.40
C LEU A 84 -0.56 0.83 10.22
N GLU A 85 0.43 -0.04 10.43
CA GLU A 85 1.66 0.24 11.19
C GLU A 85 2.84 0.50 10.25
N GLU A 86 2.81 -0.06 9.04
CA GLU A 86 3.79 0.15 7.98
C GLU A 86 3.15 0.11 6.59
N ILE A 87 3.81 0.68 5.58
CA ILE A 87 3.32 0.61 4.19
C ILE A 87 3.32 -0.84 3.69
N GLY A 88 4.39 -1.60 3.93
CA GLY A 88 4.44 -3.01 3.57
C GLY A 88 4.45 -3.29 2.06
N LEU A 89 5.14 -2.46 1.27
CA LEU A 89 5.31 -2.68 -0.17
C LEU A 89 6.81 -2.83 -0.50
N PRO A 90 7.48 -3.87 0.02
CA PRO A 90 8.94 -3.98 0.02
C PRO A 90 9.58 -4.14 -1.37
N LYS A 91 8.78 -4.42 -2.39
CA LYS A 91 9.23 -4.55 -3.79
C LYS A 91 8.84 -3.38 -4.67
N LEU A 92 8.06 -2.42 -4.15
CA LEU A 92 7.56 -1.29 -4.95
C LEU A 92 8.74 -0.42 -5.37
N ASN A 93 9.09 -0.49 -6.65
CA ASN A 93 10.26 0.18 -7.17
C ASN A 93 9.88 1.43 -7.96
N VAL A 94 8.77 1.38 -8.71
CA VAL A 94 8.41 2.49 -9.60
C VAL A 94 6.92 2.74 -9.66
N ILE A 95 6.57 4.03 -9.61
CA ILE A 95 5.28 4.58 -10.03
C ILE A 95 5.54 5.40 -11.29
N LEU A 96 5.01 4.94 -12.42
CA LEU A 96 5.33 5.50 -13.74
C LEU A 96 4.66 6.86 -13.99
N ASN A 97 3.45 7.06 -13.46
CA ASN A 97 2.67 8.27 -13.63
C ASN A 97 1.77 8.52 -12.39
N GLY A 98 1.52 9.79 -12.08
CA GLY A 98 0.66 10.22 -10.98
C GLY A 98 1.35 10.34 -9.62
N GLY A 99 0.68 11.04 -8.70
CA GLY A 99 1.19 11.30 -7.35
C GLY A 99 0.94 10.15 -6.36
N ILE A 100 1.40 10.36 -5.13
CA ILE A 100 1.12 9.48 -3.98
C ILE A 100 0.38 10.28 -2.90
N ARG A 101 -0.68 9.69 -2.32
CA ARG A 101 -1.42 10.25 -1.20
C ARG A 101 -1.49 9.25 -0.04
N ILE A 102 -0.98 9.65 1.12
CA ILE A 102 -0.98 8.85 2.35
C ILE A 102 -1.60 9.70 3.47
N HIS A 103 -2.79 9.34 3.92
CA HIS A 103 -3.54 10.15 4.88
C HIS A 103 -4.30 9.33 5.92
N GLY A 104 -4.31 9.79 7.18
CA GLY A 104 -5.23 9.27 8.20
C GLY A 104 -4.81 7.94 8.85
N HIS A 105 -3.50 7.71 9.01
CA HIS A 105 -2.98 6.48 9.63
C HIS A 105 -2.30 6.78 10.98
N PRO A 106 -3.03 6.71 12.11
CA PRO A 106 -2.49 7.10 13.43
C PRO A 106 -1.42 6.16 13.98
N LYS A 107 -1.26 4.96 13.40
CA LYS A 107 -0.25 3.97 13.81
C LYS A 107 0.94 3.86 12.84
N LEU A 108 0.87 4.51 11.68
CA LEU A 108 1.84 4.32 10.59
C LEU A 108 3.22 4.88 10.95
N CYS A 109 4.21 3.99 11.02
CA CYS A 109 5.63 4.32 11.13
C CYS A 109 6.38 4.02 9.83
N TYR A 110 7.66 4.39 9.81
CA TYR A 110 8.65 4.06 8.76
C TYR A 110 8.42 4.70 7.39
N ALA A 111 7.28 5.33 7.14
CA ALA A 111 7.02 6.07 5.90
C ALA A 111 8.03 7.20 5.66
N GLY A 112 8.59 7.78 6.73
CA GLY A 112 9.67 8.77 6.64
C GLY A 112 11.05 8.21 6.24
N SER A 113 11.24 6.89 6.33
CA SER A 113 12.48 6.22 5.91
C SER A 113 12.51 5.89 4.41
N ILE A 114 11.33 5.89 3.77
CA ILE A 114 11.17 5.60 2.34
C ILE A 114 11.55 6.82 1.51
N LYS A 115 12.35 6.61 0.45
CA LYS A 115 12.75 7.65 -0.49
C LYS A 115 11.77 7.76 -1.65
N TRP A 116 10.59 8.32 -1.37
CA TRP A 116 9.47 8.45 -2.32
C TRP A 116 9.84 9.11 -3.65
N ASN A 117 10.81 10.03 -3.64
CA ASN A 117 11.31 10.71 -4.83
C ASN A 117 12.04 9.78 -5.81
N TYR A 118 12.55 8.62 -5.37
CA TYR A 118 13.14 7.62 -6.26
C TYR A 118 12.10 6.62 -6.79
N ILE A 119 10.96 6.49 -6.10
CA ILE A 119 9.88 5.60 -6.52
C ILE A 119 9.01 6.28 -7.59
N MET A 120 8.73 7.58 -7.44
CA MET A 120 7.96 8.34 -8.43
C MET A 120 8.87 8.70 -9.61
N ARG A 121 8.59 8.14 -10.80
CA ARG A 121 9.39 8.38 -12.01
C ARG A 121 9.39 9.85 -12.42
N ASN A 122 8.21 10.46 -12.41
CA ASN A 122 8.02 11.89 -12.57
C ASN A 122 7.87 12.46 -11.15
N SER A 123 8.53 13.59 -10.84
CA SER A 123 8.45 14.23 -9.51
C SER A 123 7.09 14.90 -9.28
N GLU A 124 6.06 14.05 -9.22
CA GLU A 124 4.65 14.38 -9.03
C GLU A 124 4.35 14.72 -7.57
N ARG A 125 3.07 15.02 -7.31
CA ARG A 125 2.61 15.42 -5.99
C ARG A 125 2.67 14.27 -4.97
N PHE A 126 3.44 14.47 -3.89
CA PHE A 126 3.42 13.62 -2.69
C PHE A 126 2.65 14.32 -1.56
N VAL A 127 1.59 13.68 -1.04
CA VAL A 127 0.82 14.17 0.10
C VAL A 127 0.92 13.19 1.25
N PHE A 128 1.46 13.66 2.38
CA PHE A 128 1.53 12.91 3.64
C PHE A 128 0.95 13.78 4.76
N SER A 129 -0.22 13.41 5.30
CA SER A 129 -0.94 14.24 6.28
C SER A 129 -1.78 13.40 7.25
N THR A 130 -1.99 13.89 8.46
CA THR A 130 -2.85 13.20 9.47
C THR A 130 -2.42 11.75 9.75
N ASN A 131 -1.11 11.48 9.67
CA ASN A 131 -0.51 10.19 10.05
C ASN A 131 0.23 10.35 11.37
N LYS A 132 0.68 9.25 11.98
CA LYS A 132 1.56 9.30 13.16
C LYS A 132 2.79 10.18 12.90
N ASP A 133 3.16 11.01 13.87
CA ASP A 133 4.40 11.78 13.79
C ASP A 133 5.59 10.83 13.66
N GLN A 134 6.31 10.95 12.56
CA GLN A 134 7.45 10.08 12.24
C GLN A 134 8.63 10.30 13.21
N LYS A 135 8.69 11.44 13.92
CA LYS A 135 9.68 11.68 14.98
C LYS A 135 9.48 10.76 16.19
N LEU A 136 8.27 10.23 16.37
CA LEU A 136 7.93 9.25 17.41
C LEU A 136 8.17 7.80 16.95
N CYS A 137 8.68 7.60 15.75
CA CYS A 137 9.01 6.30 15.18
C CYS A 137 10.54 6.15 15.08
N PHE A 138 11.02 4.91 15.04
CA PHE A 138 12.39 4.66 14.61
C PHE A 138 12.57 5.11 13.16
N ASN A 139 13.67 5.81 12.90
CA ASN A 139 13.99 6.42 11.60
C ASN A 139 14.57 5.43 10.57
N LYS A 140 14.68 4.15 10.93
CA LYS A 140 15.21 3.09 10.08
C LYS A 140 14.08 2.17 9.66
N CYS A 141 14.07 1.82 8.37
CA CYS A 141 13.17 0.79 7.90
C CYS A 141 13.45 -0.55 8.60
N PRO A 142 12.43 -1.25 9.12
CA PRO A 142 12.59 -2.58 9.66
C PRO A 142 13.00 -3.62 8.62
N MET A 143 13.58 -4.71 9.08
CA MET A 143 13.99 -5.85 8.26
C MET A 143 13.17 -7.08 8.64
N TYR A 144 12.75 -7.86 7.65
CA TYR A 144 12.23 -9.21 7.88
C TYR A 144 13.34 -10.14 8.40
N ASN A 145 12.94 -11.25 9.03
CA ASN A 145 13.87 -12.26 9.59
C ASN A 145 14.85 -12.84 8.57
N ASN A 146 14.50 -12.81 7.28
CA ASN A 146 15.35 -13.28 6.18
C ASN A 146 16.33 -12.20 5.66
N GLY A 147 16.43 -11.05 6.33
CA GLY A 147 17.33 -9.96 5.97
C GLY A 147 16.84 -9.08 4.81
N SER A 148 15.57 -9.18 4.40
CA SER A 148 14.98 -8.27 3.41
C SER A 148 14.31 -7.06 4.08
N SER A 149 14.31 -5.90 3.41
CA SER A 149 13.66 -4.67 3.88
C SER A 149 12.13 -4.81 3.86
N MET A 150 11.44 -4.22 4.84
CA MET A 150 9.97 -4.13 4.89
C MET A 150 9.42 -2.92 4.11
N CYS A 151 10.28 -1.97 3.80
CA CYS A 151 9.98 -0.78 3.02
C CYS A 151 10.61 -0.87 1.63
N PRO A 152 9.97 -0.26 0.62
CA PRO A 152 10.57 -0.09 -0.69
C PRO A 152 11.84 0.79 -0.67
#